data_AF-A0A5B0WPT7-F1
#
_entry.id   AF-A0A5B0WPT7-F1
#
_cell.length_a   1.000
_cell.length_b   1.000
_cell.length_c   1.000
_cell.angle_alpha   90.00
_cell.angle_beta   90.00
_cell.angle_gamma   90.00
#
_symmetry.space_group_name_H-M   'P 1'
#
loop_
_entity.id
_entity.type
_entity.pdbx_description
1 polymer ?
#
loop_
_entity_poly.entity_id
_entity_poly.type
_entity_poly.pdbx_seq_one_letter_code
_entity_poly.pdbx_strand_id
1 'polypeptide(L)'
;MAAIAFDTLKFVRRLKEAGVPETQAEAQAELMAEAFVYNMDSLVTKDHLEGALDARFAAQDLRFENRVSDLYLRMADIRGELKLQRWILAAIAASTVIPALMTLFAP
;
A
#
# COMPACT_ATOMS: atom_id res chain seq x y z
N MET A 1 -23.96 2.62 -3.45
CA MET A 1 -24.50 1.24 -3.31
C MET A 1 -25.98 1.17 -3.64
N ALA A 2 -26.37 0.38 -4.64
CA ALA A 2 -27.70 -0.22 -4.64
C ALA A 2 -27.60 -1.46 -3.75
N ALA A 3 -28.01 -1.36 -2.49
CA ALA A 3 -28.26 -2.55 -1.69
C ALA A 3 -29.30 -3.38 -2.47
N ILE A 4 -28.93 -4.59 -2.88
CA ILE A 4 -29.91 -5.52 -3.41
C ILE A 4 -30.78 -5.89 -2.21
N ALA A 5 -31.86 -5.14 -2.01
CA ALA A 5 -32.79 -5.37 -0.93
C ALA A 5 -33.43 -6.75 -1.13
N PHE A 6 -33.48 -7.53 -0.06
CA PHE A 6 -34.19 -8.82 -0.10
C PHE A 6 -35.68 -8.56 -0.30
N ASP A 7 -36.21 -9.01 -1.45
CA ASP A 7 -37.62 -8.85 -1.82
C ASP A 7 -38.45 -9.95 -1.17
N THR A 8 -38.95 -9.66 0.03
CA THR A 8 -39.79 -10.57 0.82
C THR A 8 -41.06 -10.97 0.08
N LEU A 9 -41.71 -10.05 -0.64
CA LEU A 9 -42.95 -10.31 -1.36
C LEU A 9 -42.75 -11.31 -2.50
N LYS A 10 -41.69 -11.14 -3.29
CA LYS A 10 -41.31 -12.08 -4.34
C LYS A 10 -40.90 -13.44 -3.77
N PHE A 11 -40.28 -13.47 -2.60
CA PHE A 11 -39.90 -14.70 -1.90
C PHE A 11 -41.14 -15.48 -1.40
N VAL A 12 -42.06 -14.82 -0.70
CA VAL A 12 -43.35 -15.40 -0.27
C VAL A 12 -44.11 -15.98 -1.46
N ARG A 13 -44.21 -15.22 -2.55
CA ARG A 13 -44.92 -15.67 -3.76
C ARG A 13 -44.33 -16.96 -4.32
N ARG A 14 -42.99 -17.08 -4.38
CA ARG A 14 -42.33 -18.31 -4.84
C ARG A 14 -42.55 -19.48 -3.91
N LEU A 15 -42.58 -19.26 -2.60
CA LEU A 15 -42.88 -20.31 -1.63
C LEU A 15 -44.32 -20.81 -1.79
N LYS A 16 -45.28 -19.89 -1.98
CA LYS A 16 -46.68 -20.25 -2.27
C LYS A 16 -46.82 -21.03 -3.58
N GLU A 17 -46.12 -20.62 -4.63
CA GLU A 17 -46.08 -21.34 -5.92
C GLU A 17 -45.45 -22.74 -5.78
N ALA A 18 -44.55 -22.95 -4.82
CA ALA A 18 -43.97 -24.24 -4.47
C ALA A 18 -44.84 -25.10 -3.52
N GLY A 19 -46.04 -24.62 -3.15
CA GLY A 19 -46.98 -25.34 -2.29
C GLY A 19 -46.82 -25.10 -0.79
N VAL A 20 -46.01 -24.12 -0.38
CA VAL A 20 -45.89 -23.72 1.03
C VAL A 20 -47.13 -22.93 1.46
N PRO A 21 -47.77 -23.26 2.61
CA PRO A 21 -48.89 -22.47 3.14
C PRO A 21 -48.49 -21.01 3.38
N GLU A 22 -49.43 -20.09 3.14
CA GLU A 22 -49.19 -18.64 3.21
C GLU A 22 -48.56 -18.20 4.54
N THR A 23 -49.09 -18.68 5.67
CA THR A 23 -48.56 -18.34 7.00
C THR A 23 -47.12 -18.81 7.22
N GLN A 24 -46.73 -19.94 6.61
CA GLN A 24 -45.35 -20.43 6.67
C GLN A 24 -44.44 -19.68 5.70
N ALA A 25 -44.96 -19.34 4.52
CA ALA A 25 -44.22 -18.58 3.51
C ALA A 25 -43.87 -17.17 4.02
N GLU A 26 -44.82 -16.50 4.67
CA GLU A 26 -44.63 -15.19 5.31
C GLU A 26 -43.60 -15.27 6.44
N ALA A 27 -43.77 -16.22 7.36
CA ALA A 27 -42.83 -16.40 8.48
C ALA A 27 -41.40 -16.72 8.01
N GLN A 28 -41.25 -17.53 6.95
CA GLN A 28 -39.93 -17.81 6.37
C GLN A 28 -39.31 -16.58 5.71
N ALA A 29 -40.11 -15.78 4.99
CA ALA A 29 -39.63 -14.56 4.35
C ALA A 29 -39.17 -13.51 5.38
N GLU A 30 -39.91 -13.38 6.48
CA GLU A 30 -39.60 -12.46 7.57
C GLU A 30 -38.30 -12.84 8.27
N LEU A 31 -38.16 -14.09 8.73
CA LEU A 31 -36.94 -14.59 9.37
C LEU A 31 -35.71 -14.49 8.46
N MET A 32 -35.90 -14.73 7.16
CA MET A 32 -34.82 -14.67 6.18
C MET A 32 -34.43 -13.21 5.87
N ALA A 33 -35.37 -12.27 5.90
CA ALA A 33 -35.08 -10.84 5.81
C ALA A 33 -34.32 -10.33 7.04
N GLU A 34 -34.75 -10.72 8.24
CA GLU A 34 -34.06 -10.37 9.50
C GLU A 34 -32.62 -10.88 9.52
N ALA A 35 -32.41 -12.14 9.14
CA ALA A 35 -31.08 -12.74 9.04
C ALA A 35 -30.19 -12.03 8.00
N PHE A 36 -30.78 -11.51 6.91
CA PHE A 36 -30.06 -10.75 5.90
C PHE A 36 -29.65 -9.37 6.43
N VAL A 37 -30.57 -8.64 7.07
CA VAL A 37 -30.33 -7.31 7.64
C VAL A 37 -29.23 -7.37 8.71
N TYR A 38 -29.30 -8.35 9.63
CA TYR A 38 -28.29 -8.52 10.67
C TYR A 38 -26.88 -8.75 10.10
N ASN A 39 -26.76 -9.48 8.99
CA ASN A 39 -25.47 -9.72 8.35
C ASN A 39 -24.99 -8.53 7.51
N MET A 40 -25.89 -7.70 6.97
CA MET A 40 -25.52 -6.53 6.16
C MET A 40 -24.78 -5.45 6.96
N ASP A 41 -25.11 -5.25 8.23
CA ASP A 41 -24.40 -4.29 9.10
C ASP A 41 -22.93 -4.66 9.32
N SER A 42 -22.57 -5.94 9.16
CA SER A 42 -21.19 -6.43 9.28
C SER A 42 -20.37 -6.35 7.98
N LEU A 43 -21.03 -6.09 6.84
CA LEU A 43 -20.38 -6.12 5.53
C LEU A 43 -19.70 -4.79 5.23
N VAL A 44 -18.39 -4.85 4.99
CA VAL A 44 -17.65 -3.69 4.49
C VAL A 44 -18.07 -3.41 3.06
N THR A 45 -18.37 -2.15 2.77
CA THR A 45 -18.81 -1.71 1.46
C THR A 45 -17.63 -1.61 0.50
N LYS A 46 -17.89 -1.82 -0.80
CA LYS A 46 -16.85 -1.64 -1.83
C LYS A 46 -16.25 -0.23 -1.78
N ASP A 47 -17.10 0.78 -1.70
CA ASP A 47 -16.69 2.18 -1.64
C ASP A 47 -15.81 2.46 -0.39
N HIS A 48 -16.11 1.83 0.74
CA HIS A 48 -15.27 1.92 1.95
C HIS A 48 -13.91 1.25 1.75
N LEU A 49 -13.85 0.06 1.15
CA LEU A 49 -12.60 -0.62 0.85
C LEU A 49 -11.73 0.20 -0.13
N GLU A 50 -12.33 0.75 -1.18
CA GLU A 50 -11.64 1.60 -2.15
C GLU A 50 -11.06 2.83 -1.45
N GLY A 51 -11.86 3.58 -0.67
CA GLY A 51 -11.37 4.74 0.06
C GLY A 51 -10.28 4.40 1.09
N ALA A 52 -10.42 3.30 1.82
CA ALA A 52 -9.41 2.85 2.79
C ALA A 52 -8.10 2.42 2.11
N LEU A 53 -8.20 1.78 0.94
CA LEU A 53 -7.08 1.32 0.16
C LEU A 53 -6.32 2.50 -0.48
N ASP A 54 -7.05 3.45 -1.08
CA ASP A 54 -6.48 4.68 -1.64
C ASP A 54 -5.75 5.50 -0.56
N ALA A 55 -6.35 5.65 0.63
CA ALA A 55 -5.71 6.34 1.73
C ALA A 55 -4.40 5.65 2.18
N ARG A 56 -4.38 4.30 2.21
CA ARG A 56 -3.17 3.54 2.54
C ARG A 56 -2.10 3.67 1.46
N PHE A 57 -2.46 3.60 0.18
CA PHE A 57 -1.52 3.77 -0.91
C PHE A 57 -0.94 5.18 -0.96
N ALA A 58 -1.76 6.23 -0.80
CA ALA A 58 -1.27 7.60 -0.71
C ALA A 58 -0.28 7.79 0.45
N ALA A 59 -0.56 7.22 1.62
CA ALA A 59 0.35 7.26 2.76
C ALA A 59 1.67 6.49 2.49
N GLN A 60 1.60 5.40 1.74
CA GLN A 60 2.76 4.61 1.36
C GLN A 60 3.64 5.32 0.32
N ASP A 61 3.04 5.97 -0.67
CA ASP A 61 3.74 6.76 -1.68
C ASP A 61 4.55 7.90 -1.04
N LEU A 62 3.95 8.64 -0.11
CA LEU A 62 4.67 9.67 0.66
C LEU A 62 5.86 9.10 1.45
N ARG A 63 5.71 7.89 2.02
CA ARG A 63 6.82 7.24 2.74
C ARG A 63 7.93 6.82 1.77
N PHE A 64 7.59 6.33 0.59
CA PHE A 64 8.57 5.97 -0.43
C PHE A 64 9.33 7.20 -0.93
N GLU A 65 8.62 8.29 -1.24
CA GLU A 65 9.23 9.54 -1.69
C GLU A 65 10.22 10.08 -0.65
N ASN A 66 9.85 10.08 0.63
CA ASN A 66 10.74 10.47 1.72
C ASN A 66 11.98 9.56 1.83
N ARG A 67 11.81 8.23 1.70
CA ARG A 67 12.94 7.28 1.73
C ARG A 67 13.88 7.47 0.55
N VAL A 68 13.33 7.69 -0.64
CA VAL A 68 14.10 7.92 -1.86
C VAL A 68 14.87 9.24 -1.75
N SER A 69 14.24 10.29 -1.23
CA SER A 69 14.89 11.58 -0.96
C SER A 69 16.05 11.44 0.03
N ASP A 70 15.86 10.72 1.15
CA ASP A 70 16.93 10.43 2.12
C ASP A 70 18.10 9.67 1.47
N LEU A 71 17.82 8.68 0.63
CA LEU A 71 18.85 7.96 -0.12
C LEU A 71 19.63 8.88 -1.06
N TYR A 72 18.97 9.81 -1.74
CA TYR A 72 19.64 10.79 -2.61
C TYR A 72 20.59 11.70 -1.81
N LEU A 73 20.16 12.18 -0.65
CA LEU A 73 20.99 12.99 0.24
C LEU A 73 22.23 12.23 0.72
N ARG A 74 22.05 11.01 1.21
CA ARG A 74 23.18 10.14 1.62
C ARG A 74 24.15 9.87 0.48
N MET A 75 23.65 9.62 -0.73
CA MET A 75 24.50 9.42 -1.90
C MET A 75 25.26 10.69 -2.29
N ALA A 76 24.67 11.87 -2.13
CA ALA A 76 25.35 13.14 -2.34
C ALA A 76 26.47 13.34 -1.31
N ASP A 77 26.21 13.04 -0.05
CA ASP A 77 27.16 13.13 1.06
C ASP A 77 28.35 12.19 0.85
N ILE A 78 28.10 10.89 0.59
CA ILE A 78 29.14 9.90 0.30
C ILE A 78 30.01 10.34 -0.88
N ARG A 79 29.41 10.88 -1.95
CA ARG A 79 30.18 11.39 -3.10
C ARG A 79 31.07 12.58 -2.71
N GLY A 80 30.60 13.44 -1.81
CA GLY A 80 31.37 14.55 -1.26
C GLY A 80 32.58 14.06 -0.47
N GLU A 81 32.36 13.14 0.47
CA GLU A 81 33.41 12.52 1.28
C GLU A 81 34.46 11.81 0.42
N LEU A 82 34.02 10.98 -0.55
CA LEU A 82 34.93 10.28 -1.47
C LEU A 82 35.74 11.26 -2.33
N LYS A 83 35.15 12.36 -2.78
CA LYS A 83 35.87 13.39 -3.54
C LYS A 83 36.95 14.03 -2.67
N LEU A 84 36.64 14.36 -1.42
CA LEU A 84 37.61 14.92 -0.48
C LEU A 84 38.75 13.93 -0.20
N GLN A 85 38.42 12.67 0.10
CA GLN A 85 39.42 11.60 0.30
C GLN A 85 40.32 11.44 -0.92
N ARG A 86 39.77 11.44 -2.15
CA ARG A 86 40.56 11.37 -3.38
C ARG A 86 41.52 12.54 -3.53
N TRP A 87 41.11 13.76 -3.18
CA TRP A 87 42.00 14.92 -3.23
C TRP A 87 43.10 14.87 -2.18
N ILE A 88 42.80 14.42 -0.95
CA ILE A 88 43.81 14.24 0.09
C ILE A 88 44.83 13.18 -0.33
N LEU A 89 44.37 12.03 -0.85
CA LEU A 89 45.25 10.98 -1.35
C LEU A 89 46.11 11.47 -2.52
N ALA A 90 45.55 12.26 -3.44
CA ALA A 90 46.31 12.86 -4.54
C ALA A 90 47.40 13.82 -4.04
N ALA A 91 47.09 14.65 -3.04
CA ALA A 91 48.06 15.55 -2.43
C ALA A 91 49.18 14.79 -1.71
N ILE A 92 48.84 13.73 -0.96
CA ILE A 92 49.83 12.87 -0.30
C ILE A 92 50.71 12.19 -1.36
N ALA A 93 50.11 11.58 -2.38
CA ALA A 93 50.86 10.94 -3.46
C ALA A 93 51.77 11.93 -4.19
N ALA A 94 51.32 13.16 -4.43
CA ALA A 94 52.15 14.21 -4.99
C ALA A 94 53.35 14.57 -4.08
N SER A 95 53.16 14.56 -2.76
CA SER A 95 54.22 14.88 -1.79
C SER A 95 55.22 13.74 -1.54
N THR A 96 54.81 12.48 -1.66
CA THR A 96 55.65 11.33 -1.29
C THR A 96 56.13 10.53 -2.49
N VAL A 97 55.25 10.26 -3.45
CA VAL A 97 55.54 9.38 -4.59
C VAL A 97 56.34 10.13 -5.66
N ILE A 98 56.00 11.40 -5.95
CA ILE A 98 56.75 12.19 -6.94
C ILE A 98 58.22 12.37 -6.52
N PRO A 99 58.55 12.76 -5.28
CA PRO A 99 59.96 12.86 -4.87
C PRO A 99 60.66 11.52 -4.83
N ALA A 100 60.00 10.45 -4.36
CA ALA A 100 60.59 9.11 -4.34
C ALA A 100 60.96 8.61 -5.75
N LEU A 101 60.09 8.87 -6.73
CA LEU A 101 60.39 8.58 -8.14
C LEU A 101 61.56 9.42 -8.66
N MET A 102 61.60 10.72 -8.34
CA MET A 102 62.73 11.57 -8.74
C MET A 102 64.06 11.11 -8.12
N THR A 103 64.07 10.64 -6.87
CA THR A 103 65.29 10.11 -6.24
C THR A 103 65.72 8.76 -6.79
N LEU A 104 64.78 7.94 -7.28
CA LEU A 104 65.07 6.60 -7.83
C LEU A 104 65.60 6.67 -9.28
N PHE A 105 65.19 7.69 -10.03
CA PHE A 105 65.59 7.92 -11.43
C PHE A 105 66.65 9.03 -11.59
N ALA A 106 67.18 9.58 -10.49
CA ALA A 106 68.34 10.47 -10.54
C ALA A 106 69.59 9.65 -10.91
N PRO A 107 70.41 10.11 -11.89
CA PRO A 107 71.60 9.40 -12.35
C PRO A 107 72.73 9.34 -11.32
#